data_AF-A0A3C7W265-F1
#
_entry.id   AF-A0A3C7W265-F1
#
_cell.length_a   1.000
_cell.length_b   1.000
_cell.length_c   1.000
_cell.angle_alpha   90.00
_cell.angle_beta   90.00
_cell.angle_gamma   90.00
#
_symmetry.space_group_name_H-M   'P 1'
#
loop_
_entity.id
_entity.type
_entity.pdbx_description
1 polymer ?
#
loop_
_entity_poly.entity_id
_entity_poly.type
_entity_poly.pdbx_seq_one_letter_code
_entity_poly.pdbx_strand_id
1 'polypeptide(L)'
;MDLGITERLAPLLEQVKAFIAEEIAPLEGEYLAEIGNGDRWQFTARQTEIMEGLKAKAREQGLWNFFLTEGEHSSGLSTVEYAYLAEEMGKSHIASEVFNCAAPDTGNMEVLAKYGNAEQKKRWLEPLLNGDIRSVF
;
A
#
# COMPACT_ATOMS: atom_id res chain seq x y z
N MET A 1 -12.87 -12.38 8.00
CA MET A 1 -12.72 -12.41 9.49
C MET A 1 -13.97 -11.81 10.15
N ASP A 2 -14.30 -12.15 11.42
CA ASP A 2 -15.39 -11.49 12.18
C ASP A 2 -14.92 -11.13 13.61
N LEU A 3 -14.29 -9.96 13.72
CA LEU A 3 -13.83 -9.30 14.95
C LEU A 3 -14.67 -8.05 15.29
N GLY A 4 -15.82 -7.86 14.65
CA GLY A 4 -16.66 -6.66 14.76
C GLY A 4 -16.17 -5.47 13.92
N ILE A 5 -16.68 -5.35 12.69
CA ILE A 5 -16.43 -4.19 11.82
C ILE A 5 -17.10 -2.95 12.46
N THR A 6 -16.32 -1.89 12.67
CA THR A 6 -16.82 -0.64 13.24
C THR A 6 -17.62 0.14 12.19
N GLU A 7 -18.61 0.93 12.61
CA GLU A 7 -19.39 1.79 11.71
C GLU A 7 -18.50 2.78 10.94
N ARG A 8 -17.40 3.23 11.56
CA ARG A 8 -16.43 4.14 10.92
C ARG A 8 -15.55 3.45 9.87
N LEU A 9 -15.24 2.16 10.05
CA LEU A 9 -14.43 1.39 9.11
C LEU A 9 -15.25 0.97 7.88
N ALA A 10 -16.52 0.63 8.07
CA ALA A 10 -17.33 0.03 7.01
C ALA A 10 -17.29 0.79 5.67
N PRO A 11 -17.40 2.13 5.61
CA PRO A 11 -17.29 2.86 4.35
C PRO A 11 -15.91 2.73 3.68
N LEU A 12 -14.83 2.79 4.46
CA LEU A 12 -13.46 2.65 3.95
C LEU A 12 -13.19 1.23 3.45
N LEU A 13 -13.67 0.22 4.18
CA LEU A 13 -13.54 -1.17 3.78
C LEU A 13 -14.24 -1.44 2.44
N GLU A 14 -15.45 -0.91 2.25
CA GLU A 14 -16.16 -1.03 0.97
C GLU A 14 -15.45 -0.27 -0.15
N GLN A 15 -14.87 0.91 0.11
CA GLN A 15 -14.04 1.61 -0.89
C GLN A 15 -12.81 0.79 -1.30
N VAL A 16 -12.11 0.17 -0.34
CA VAL A 16 -10.95 -0.69 -0.65
C VAL A 16 -11.37 -1.91 -1.47
N LYS A 17 -12.47 -2.57 -1.11
CA LYS A 17 -13.01 -3.70 -1.88
C LYS A 17 -13.39 -3.29 -3.31
N ALA A 18 -14.09 -2.16 -3.46
CA ALA A 18 -14.49 -1.65 -4.75
C ALA A 18 -13.27 -1.29 -5.60
N PHE A 19 -12.29 -0.60 -5.03
CA PHE A 19 -11.05 -0.25 -5.74
C PHE A 19 -10.30 -1.51 -6.21
N ILE A 20 -10.19 -2.54 -5.35
CA ILE A 20 -9.58 -3.82 -5.75
C ILE A 20 -10.36 -4.46 -6.91
N ALA A 21 -11.69 -4.52 -6.83
CA ALA A 21 -12.52 -5.18 -7.83
C ALA A 21 -12.59 -4.43 -9.17
N GLU A 22 -12.65 -3.11 -9.14
CA GLU A 22 -12.95 -2.26 -10.29
C GLU A 22 -11.69 -1.68 -10.96
N GLU A 23 -10.64 -1.40 -10.18
CA GLU A 23 -9.41 -0.79 -10.69
C GLU A 23 -8.25 -1.79 -10.79
N ILE A 24 -8.04 -2.62 -9.75
CA ILE A 24 -6.86 -3.50 -9.66
C ILE A 24 -7.09 -4.82 -10.43
N ALA A 25 -8.16 -5.55 -10.11
CA ALA A 25 -8.41 -6.88 -10.65
C ALA A 25 -8.43 -6.96 -12.18
N PRO A 26 -8.96 -5.95 -12.93
CA PRO A 26 -8.90 -5.97 -14.39
C PRO A 26 -7.49 -5.89 -14.97
N LEU A 27 -6.53 -5.29 -14.26
CA LEU A 27 -5.16 -5.08 -14.72
C LEU A 27 -4.15 -6.08 -14.13
N GLU A 28 -4.50 -6.75 -13.04
CA GLU A 28 -3.60 -7.66 -12.34
C GLU A 28 -3.09 -8.80 -13.24
N GLY A 29 -3.98 -9.41 -14.03
CA GLY A 29 -3.58 -10.47 -14.96
C GLY A 29 -2.55 -10.01 -16.00
N GLU A 30 -2.70 -8.78 -16.50
CA GLU A 30 -1.76 -8.17 -17.44
C GLU A 30 -0.42 -7.82 -16.76
N TYR A 31 -0.46 -7.27 -15.55
CA TYR A 31 0.73 -7.00 -14.76
C TYR A 31 1.56 -8.26 -14.49
N LEU A 32 0.88 -9.37 -14.16
CA LEU A 32 1.55 -10.65 -13.88
C LEU A 32 2.06 -11.33 -15.15
N ALA A 33 1.42 -11.13 -16.30
CA ALA A 33 1.89 -11.66 -17.59
C ALA A 33 3.23 -11.06 -18.03
N GLU A 34 3.60 -9.90 -17.49
CA GLU A 34 4.89 -9.26 -17.73
C GLU A 34 6.04 -9.87 -16.90
N ILE A 35 5.75 -10.72 -15.92
CA ILE A 35 6.79 -11.37 -15.12
C ILE A 35 7.62 -12.31 -16.01
N GLY A 36 8.94 -12.08 -16.00
CA GLY A 36 9.89 -12.84 -16.83
C GLY A 36 10.18 -12.19 -18.18
N ASN A 37 9.49 -11.09 -18.52
CA ASN A 37 9.83 -10.25 -19.65
C ASN A 37 10.92 -9.24 -19.23
N GLY A 38 12.05 -9.20 -19.95
CA GLY A 38 13.12 -8.24 -19.69
C GLY A 38 14.00 -8.59 -18.48
N ASP A 39 14.48 -7.57 -17.76
CA ASP A 39 15.30 -7.74 -16.56
C ASP A 39 14.43 -8.04 -15.34
N ARG A 40 14.67 -9.16 -14.67
CA ARG A 40 13.93 -9.59 -13.47
C ARG A 40 13.98 -8.60 -12.30
N TRP A 41 14.90 -7.65 -12.31
CA TRP A 41 15.06 -6.64 -11.26
C TRP A 41 14.43 -5.29 -11.60
N GLN A 42 13.83 -5.16 -12.79
CA GLN A 42 13.19 -3.93 -13.24
C GLN A 42 11.77 -4.24 -13.71
N PHE A 43 10.84 -3.36 -13.38
CA PHE A 43 9.52 -3.43 -14.00
C PHE A 43 9.62 -3.12 -15.48
N THR A 44 8.87 -3.87 -16.28
CA THR A 44 8.66 -3.50 -17.69
C THR A 44 7.94 -2.17 -17.77
N ALA A 45 7.95 -1.54 -18.95
CA ALA A 45 7.20 -0.31 -19.17
C ALA A 45 5.71 -0.46 -18.82
N ARG A 46 5.13 -1.63 -19.11
CA ARG A 46 3.71 -1.91 -18.83
C ARG A 46 3.45 -2.13 -17.34
N GLN A 47 4.34 -2.83 -16.63
CA GLN A 47 4.25 -2.96 -15.18
C GLN A 47 4.33 -1.61 -14.48
N THR A 48 5.26 -0.75 -14.89
CA THR A 48 5.39 0.62 -14.36
C THR A 48 4.13 1.44 -14.63
N GLU A 49 3.59 1.40 -15.85
CA GLU A 49 2.36 2.11 -16.21
C GLU A 49 1.17 1.68 -15.33
N ILE A 50 0.95 0.37 -15.17
CA ILE A 50 -0.14 -0.17 -14.36
C ILE A 50 0.06 0.20 -12.88
N MET A 51 1.23 -0.09 -12.31
CA MET A 51 1.47 0.11 -10.88
C MET A 51 1.39 1.59 -10.50
N GLU A 52 2.10 2.46 -11.22
CA GLU A 52 2.13 3.89 -10.90
C GLU A 52 0.80 4.58 -11.22
N GLY A 53 0.09 4.13 -12.26
CA GLY A 53 -1.27 4.58 -12.55
C GLY A 53 -2.26 4.22 -11.45
N LEU A 54 -2.20 2.99 -10.92
CA LEU A 54 -3.05 2.55 -9.81
C LEU A 54 -2.69 3.27 -8.51
N LYS A 55 -1.41 3.44 -8.19
CA LYS A 55 -0.96 4.21 -7.01
C LYS A 55 -1.45 5.65 -7.06
N ALA A 56 -1.36 6.31 -8.22
CA ALA A 56 -1.84 7.68 -8.39
C ALA A 56 -3.35 7.78 -8.09
N LYS A 57 -4.17 6.89 -8.67
CA LYS A 57 -5.61 6.83 -8.40
C LYS A 57 -5.93 6.56 -6.92
N ALA A 58 -5.23 5.59 -6.31
CA ALA A 58 -5.43 5.26 -4.90
C ALA A 58 -5.13 6.47 -4.00
N ARG A 59 -4.03 7.18 -4.28
CA ARG A 59 -3.63 8.39 -3.56
C ARG A 59 -4.63 9.54 -3.73
N GLU A 60 -5.16 9.76 -4.93
CA GLU A 60 -6.21 10.76 -5.19
C GLU A 60 -7.49 10.48 -4.40
N GLN A 61 -7.81 9.21 -4.17
CA GLN A 61 -8.96 8.78 -3.37
C GLN A 61 -8.66 8.69 -1.86
N GLY A 62 -7.42 8.99 -1.43
CA GLY A 62 -7.02 8.89 -0.03
C GLY A 62 -6.84 7.46 0.49
N LEU A 63 -6.73 6.49 -0.41
CA LEU A 63 -6.51 5.08 -0.09
C LEU A 63 -5.00 4.80 0.01
N TRP A 64 -4.37 5.22 1.11
CA TRP A 64 -2.90 5.24 1.20
C TRP A 64 -2.37 5.11 2.64
N ASN A 65 -1.27 4.36 2.84
CA ASN A 65 -0.55 4.24 4.12
C ASN A 65 -1.41 3.79 5.33
N PHE A 66 -2.29 2.80 5.15
CA PHE A 66 -3.19 2.35 6.23
C PHE A 66 -2.49 1.72 7.45
N PHE A 67 -1.29 1.16 7.23
CA PHE A 67 -0.60 0.26 8.16
C PHE A 67 0.00 0.95 9.40
N LEU A 68 0.28 2.25 9.33
CA LEU A 68 0.76 3.00 10.48
C LEU A 68 -0.43 3.33 11.38
N THR A 69 -0.63 2.55 12.44
CA THR A 69 -1.78 2.76 13.34
C THR A 69 -1.46 3.68 14.52
N GLU A 70 -0.19 4.00 14.73
CA GLU A 70 0.29 4.78 15.88
C GLU A 70 1.25 5.90 15.46
N GLY A 71 1.43 6.89 16.35
CA GLY A 71 2.39 7.97 16.17
C GLY A 71 1.93 9.11 15.26
N GLU A 72 2.88 9.96 14.88
CA GLU A 72 2.65 11.19 14.11
C GLU A 72 2.04 10.94 12.72
N HIS A 73 2.39 9.81 12.09
CA HIS A 73 1.93 9.41 10.76
C HIS A 73 0.80 8.39 10.82
N SER A 74 0.07 8.31 11.94
CA SER A 74 -1.04 7.36 12.09
C SER A 74 -2.13 7.62 11.05
N SER A 75 -2.64 6.53 10.46
CA SER A 75 -3.82 6.53 9.60
C SER A 75 -5.12 6.78 10.37
N GLY A 76 -5.08 6.79 11.72
CA GLY A 76 -6.25 6.88 12.59
C GLY A 76 -7.01 5.56 12.77
N LEU A 77 -6.56 4.50 12.08
CA LEU A 77 -7.07 3.14 12.24
C LEU A 77 -6.43 2.47 13.46
N SER A 78 -7.18 1.58 14.10
CA SER A 78 -6.61 0.59 15.00
C SER A 78 -6.00 -0.58 14.20
N THR A 79 -5.13 -1.36 14.84
CA THR A 79 -4.56 -2.57 14.23
C THR A 79 -5.65 -3.57 13.81
N VAL A 80 -6.74 -3.68 14.58
CA VAL A 80 -7.88 -4.56 14.21
C VAL A 80 -8.58 -4.05 12.97
N GLU A 81 -8.78 -2.74 12.84
CA GLU A 81 -9.39 -2.16 11.64
C GLU A 81 -8.49 -2.30 10.41
N TYR A 82 -7.18 -2.10 10.56
CA TYR A 82 -6.21 -2.35 9.49
C TYR A 82 -6.21 -3.83 9.07
N ALA A 83 -6.42 -4.77 9.99
CA ALA A 83 -6.45 -6.21 9.66
C ALA A 83 -7.52 -6.57 8.63
N TYR A 84 -8.69 -5.92 8.65
CA TYR A 84 -9.73 -6.11 7.63
C TYR A 84 -9.30 -5.58 6.26
N LEU A 85 -8.66 -4.41 6.22
CA LEU A 85 -8.14 -3.87 4.97
C LEU A 85 -7.02 -4.77 4.42
N ALA A 86 -6.14 -5.26 5.29
CA ALA A 86 -5.08 -6.19 4.93
C ALA A 86 -5.62 -7.55 4.43
N GLU A 87 -6.71 -8.06 5.01
CA GLU A 87 -7.39 -9.26 4.51
C GLU A 87 -7.90 -9.07 3.07
N GLU A 88 -8.49 -7.91 2.76
CA GLU A 88 -8.93 -7.62 1.40
C GLU A 88 -7.76 -7.43 0.43
N MET A 89 -6.73 -6.66 0.81
CA MET A 89 -5.52 -6.47 0.01
C MET A 89 -4.82 -7.80 -0.29
N GLY A 90 -4.81 -8.73 0.67
CA GLY A 90 -4.20 -10.05 0.52
C GLY A 90 -4.87 -10.97 -0.52
N LYS A 91 -6.03 -10.58 -1.07
CA LYS A 91 -6.70 -11.30 -2.16
C LYS A 91 -6.12 -10.98 -3.55
N SER A 92 -5.23 -10.00 -3.64
CA SER A 92 -4.56 -9.56 -4.86
C SER A 92 -3.04 -9.61 -4.68
N HIS A 93 -2.32 -9.93 -5.74
CA HIS A 93 -0.86 -9.97 -5.78
C HIS A 93 -0.23 -8.57 -5.70
N ILE A 94 -0.95 -7.53 -6.11
CA ILE A 94 -0.39 -6.17 -6.25
C ILE A 94 -1.08 -5.13 -5.36
N ALA A 95 -2.25 -5.43 -4.78
CA ALA A 95 -3.04 -4.44 -4.05
C ALA A 95 -2.30 -3.80 -2.86
N SER A 96 -1.53 -4.57 -2.08
CA SER A 96 -0.76 -3.98 -0.98
C SER A 96 0.23 -2.93 -1.47
N GLU A 97 0.86 -3.11 -2.64
CA GLU A 97 1.78 -2.10 -3.17
C GLU A 97 1.04 -0.87 -3.70
N VAL A 98 -0.12 -1.08 -4.33
CA VAL A 98 -0.98 0.00 -4.84
C VAL A 98 -1.43 0.95 -3.72
N PHE A 99 -1.68 0.44 -2.52
CA PHE A 99 -2.06 1.26 -1.34
C PHE A 99 -0.87 1.68 -0.45
N ASN A 100 0.37 1.43 -0.90
CA ASN A 100 1.62 1.66 -0.15
C ASN A 100 1.71 0.92 1.21
N CYS A 101 1.13 -0.28 1.24
CA CYS A 101 1.06 -1.20 2.37
C CYS A 101 1.88 -2.48 2.15
N ALA A 102 2.77 -2.52 1.15
CA ALA A 102 3.59 -3.69 0.83
C ALA A 102 4.83 -3.82 1.72
N ALA A 103 5.16 -5.06 2.07
CA ALA A 103 6.48 -5.40 2.59
C ALA A 103 7.55 -5.29 1.47
N PRO A 104 8.83 -5.06 1.81
CA PRO A 104 9.38 -4.85 3.15
C PRO A 104 9.22 -3.41 3.68
N ASP A 105 8.65 -2.51 2.88
CA ASP A 105 8.66 -1.07 3.14
C ASP A 105 7.88 -0.66 4.38
N THR A 106 6.74 -1.30 4.66
CA THR A 106 5.94 -0.99 5.86
C THR A 106 6.74 -1.12 7.16
N GLY A 107 7.51 -2.21 7.32
CA GLY A 107 8.37 -2.40 8.49
C GLY A 107 9.49 -1.36 8.58
N ASN A 108 10.13 -1.05 7.45
CA ASN A 108 11.18 -0.04 7.40
C ASN A 108 10.66 1.37 7.70
N MET A 109 9.48 1.71 7.17
CA MET A 109 8.78 2.96 7.50
C MET A 109 8.45 3.04 8.98
N GLU A 110 7.97 1.95 9.60
CA GLU A 110 7.67 1.92 11.03
C GLU A 110 8.92 2.15 11.89
N VAL A 111 10.05 1.53 11.54
CA VAL A 111 11.35 1.74 12.22
C VAL A 111 11.77 3.20 12.14
N LEU A 112 11.70 3.81 10.95
CA LEU A 112 12.06 5.22 10.76
C LEU A 112 11.09 6.16 11.48
N ALA A 113 9.78 5.88 11.46
CA ALA A 113 8.77 6.67 12.14
C ALA A 113 8.99 6.69 13.65
N LYS A 114 9.32 5.53 14.23
CA LYS A 114 9.47 5.36 15.67
C LYS A 114 10.82 5.80 16.22
N TYR A 115 11.90 5.56 15.47
CA TYR A 115 13.28 5.71 15.97
C TYR A 115 14.15 6.65 15.15
N GLY A 116 13.73 7.04 13.94
CA GLY A 116 14.49 7.94 13.09
C GLY A 116 14.60 9.34 13.68
N ASN A 117 15.78 9.95 13.58
CA ASN A 117 15.93 11.38 13.86
C ASN A 117 15.30 12.24 12.74
N ALA A 118 15.19 13.55 12.94
CA ALA A 118 14.56 14.44 11.98
C ALA A 118 15.21 14.41 10.57
N GLU A 119 16.54 14.28 10.50
CA GLU A 119 17.25 14.18 9.22
C GLU A 119 16.94 12.85 8.50
N GLN A 120 16.95 11.74 9.24
CA GLN A 120 16.62 10.41 8.71
C GLN A 120 15.17 10.34 8.24
N LYS A 121 14.23 10.91 9.01
CA LYS A 121 12.81 10.97 8.64
C LYS A 121 12.62 11.78 7.35
N LYS A 122 13.20 12.98 7.29
CA LYS A 122 13.13 13.81 6.09
C LYS A 122 13.74 13.16 4.87
N ARG A 123 14.90 12.51 5.04
CA ARG A 123 15.63 11.90 3.92
C ARG A 123 15.01 10.61 3.41
N TRP A 124 14.42 9.80 4.29
CA TRP A 124 14.02 8.43 3.97
C TRP A 124 12.54 8.14 4.24
N LEU A 125 12.01 8.56 5.40
CA LEU A 125 10.62 8.27 5.75
C LEU A 125 9.66 9.05 4.85
N GLU A 126 9.89 10.34 4.63
CA GLU A 126 9.02 11.17 3.78
C GLU A 126 8.91 10.60 2.35
N PRO A 127 10.00 10.27 1.62
CA PRO A 127 9.91 9.62 0.32
C PRO A 127 9.23 8.24 0.34
N LEU A 128 9.44 7.43 1.38
CA LEU A 128 8.78 6.12 1.50
C LEU A 128 7.27 6.26 1.73
N LEU A 129 6.86 7.19 2.61
CA LEU A 129 5.45 7.53 2.83
C LEU A 129 4.80 8.08 1.57
N ASN A 130 5.57 8.73 0.70
CA ASN A 130 5.12 9.21 -0.59
C ASN A 130 5.07 8.14 -1.69
N GLY A 131 5.68 6.97 -1.47
CA GLY A 131 5.85 5.93 -2.50
C GLY A 131 6.89 6.28 -3.57
N ASP A 132 7.73 7.30 -3.35
CA ASP A 132 8.72 7.77 -4.33
C ASP A 132 9.93 6.83 -4.44
N ILE A 133 10.20 6.08 -3.38
CA ILE A 133 11.30 5.11 -3.29
C ILE A 133 10.82 3.81 -2.64
N ARG A 134 11.64 2.76 -2.78
CA ARG A 134 11.48 1.46 -2.09
C ARG A 134 12.71 1.18 -1.23
N SER A 135 12.59 0.24 -0.30
CA SER A 135 13.58 -0.14 0.70
C SER A 135 13.75 -1.66 0.79
N VAL A 136 14.75 -2.13 1.54
CA VAL A 136 15.05 -3.55 1.74
C VAL A 136 15.55 -3.77 3.17
N PHE A 137 15.30 -4.95 3.74
CA PHE A 137 15.81 -5.40 5.05
C PHE A 137 16.32 -6.84 4.96
#